data_AF-A0A656PNG2-F1
#
_entry.id   AF-A0A656PNG2-F1
#
_cell.length_a   1.000
_cell.length_b   1.000
_cell.length_c   1.000
_cell.angle_alpha   90.00
_cell.angle_beta   90.00
_cell.angle_gamma   90.00
#
_symmetry.space_group_name_H-M   'P 1'
#
loop_
_entity.id
_entity.type
_entity.pdbx_description
1 polymer ?
#
loop_
_entity_poly.entity_id
_entity_poly.type
_entity_poly.pdbx_seq_one_letter_code
_entity_poly.pdbx_strand_id
1 'polypeptide(L)'
;MADTLTLKPMRLLRENISKIEVAKYYLEIEFSKLFENVGVNLINETIDNLTESKIWALLEAMSFTYRLNGVFFKLAREGYTWNEEIWNVGDVLLTGMDSNVNKVIFSEEVKGDALKFKNYLLTYFDTNKESDPQKLFSYKPTNRELKYTKLIATRKDNKIAMLDGSHRLTEMLLSDTKEVHIFVGHPVEGIPEESKKTLIGNSTLILLTILYKQGNEEEKKAVLTVVKEIIAKTLDGKDATQKYWVDNIYNDEFKKVGENLLKECSNSYFKCN
;
A
#
# COMPACT_ATOMS: atom_id res chain seq x y z
N MET A 1 -4.12 -30.49 20.46
CA MET A 1 -3.81 -29.28 19.66
C MET A 1 -5.03 -29.04 18.80
N ALA A 2 -5.79 -27.99 19.10
CA ALA A 2 -6.98 -27.67 18.31
C ALA A 2 -6.52 -27.25 16.91
N ASP A 3 -7.05 -27.91 15.89
CA ASP A 3 -7.03 -27.41 14.52
C ASP A 3 -7.54 -25.97 14.56
N THR A 4 -6.64 -24.98 14.48
CA THR A 4 -7.03 -23.61 14.18
C THR A 4 -7.57 -23.64 12.77
N LEU A 5 -8.90 -23.77 12.66
CA LEU A 5 -9.66 -23.64 11.41
C LEU A 5 -9.13 -22.41 10.68
N THR A 6 -8.34 -22.67 9.64
CA THR A 6 -7.77 -21.62 8.81
C THR A 6 -8.95 -20.95 8.13
N LEU A 7 -9.17 -19.68 8.42
CA LEU A 7 -10.27 -18.92 7.84
C LEU A 7 -10.18 -18.99 6.30
N LYS A 8 -11.27 -19.33 5.61
CA LYS A 8 -11.30 -19.49 4.15
C LYS A 8 -12.25 -18.46 3.54
N PRO A 9 -11.98 -17.99 2.30
CA PRO A 9 -12.92 -17.15 1.58
C PRO A 9 -14.26 -17.88 1.43
N MET A 10 -15.35 -17.11 1.35
CA MET A 10 -16.66 -17.65 0.99
C MET A 10 -16.64 -18.21 -0.43
N ARG A 11 -15.90 -17.53 -1.32
CA ARG A 11 -15.67 -17.98 -2.70
C ARG A 11 -14.34 -17.46 -3.22
N LEU A 12 -13.57 -18.34 -3.85
CA LEU A 12 -12.41 -17.97 -4.65
C LEU A 12 -12.87 -17.75 -6.10
N LEU A 13 -12.61 -16.57 -6.66
CA LEU A 13 -13.00 -16.23 -8.03
C LEU A 13 -11.86 -16.50 -9.01
N ARG A 14 -10.65 -16.03 -8.67
CA ARG A 14 -9.43 -16.22 -9.48
C ARG A 14 -8.22 -16.41 -8.57
N GLU A 15 -7.39 -17.38 -8.91
CA GLU A 15 -6.11 -17.64 -8.24
C GLU A 15 -4.95 -17.01 -9.00
N ASN A 16 -3.89 -16.65 -8.28
CA ASN A 16 -2.61 -16.20 -8.86
C ASN A 16 -2.75 -15.03 -9.84
N ILE A 17 -3.58 -14.05 -9.50
CA ILE A 17 -3.72 -12.84 -10.30
C ILE A 17 -2.42 -12.04 -10.30
N SER A 18 -2.15 -11.34 -11.39
CA SER A 18 -0.94 -10.53 -11.50
C SER A 18 -0.98 -9.35 -10.53
N LYS A 19 0.14 -9.08 -9.86
CA LYS A 19 0.33 -7.87 -9.04
C LYS A 19 0.05 -6.60 -9.84
N ILE A 20 0.32 -6.63 -11.15
CA ILE A 20 0.04 -5.53 -12.08
C ILE A 20 -1.45 -5.28 -12.25
N GLU A 21 -2.27 -6.33 -12.26
CA GLU A 21 -3.72 -6.18 -12.33
C GLU A 21 -4.26 -5.46 -11.09
N VAL A 22 -3.79 -5.86 -9.90
CA VAL A 22 -4.18 -5.21 -8.63
C VAL A 22 -3.68 -3.75 -8.59
N ALA A 23 -2.47 -3.48 -9.08
CA ALA A 23 -1.92 -2.14 -9.18
C ALA A 23 -2.72 -1.25 -10.15
N LYS A 24 -3.08 -1.75 -11.33
CA LYS A 24 -3.93 -1.04 -12.29
C LYS A 24 -5.28 -0.68 -11.68
N TYR A 25 -5.92 -1.64 -11.04
CA TYR A 25 -7.20 -1.40 -10.36
C TYR A 25 -7.11 -0.29 -9.30
N TYR A 26 -6.05 -0.30 -8.47
CA TYR A 26 -5.81 0.78 -7.52
C TYR A 26 -5.62 2.14 -8.20
N LEU A 27 -4.86 2.18 -9.32
CA LEU A 27 -4.64 3.42 -10.08
C LEU A 27 -5.92 3.95 -10.71
N GLU A 28 -6.74 3.08 -11.32
CA GLU A 28 -8.06 3.45 -11.88
C GLU A 28 -8.95 4.13 -10.84
N ILE A 29 -8.99 3.56 -9.63
CA ILE A 29 -9.69 4.16 -8.49
C ILE A 29 -9.15 5.54 -8.19
N GLU A 30 -7.85 5.68 -7.93
CA GLU A 30 -7.32 6.97 -7.46
C GLU A 30 -7.38 8.03 -8.56
N PHE A 31 -7.15 7.66 -9.82
CA PHE A 31 -7.27 8.57 -10.95
C PHE A 31 -8.72 9.00 -11.19
N SER A 32 -9.70 8.11 -10.99
CA SER A 32 -11.12 8.50 -11.08
C SER A 32 -11.54 9.54 -10.05
N LYS A 33 -10.87 9.58 -8.89
CA LYS A 33 -11.07 10.61 -7.86
C LYS A 33 -10.36 11.93 -8.21
N LEU A 34 -9.19 11.87 -8.84
CA LEU A 34 -8.45 13.05 -9.27
C LEU A 34 -9.08 13.72 -10.50
N PHE A 35 -9.66 12.92 -11.39
CA PHE A 35 -10.19 13.34 -12.67
C PHE A 35 -11.70 13.06 -12.75
N GLU A 36 -12.47 13.58 -11.81
CA GLU A 36 -13.91 13.30 -11.67
C GLU A 36 -14.74 13.64 -12.93
N ASN A 37 -14.27 14.62 -13.72
CA ASN A 37 -14.91 15.06 -14.96
C ASN A 37 -14.47 14.27 -16.21
N VAL A 38 -13.56 13.31 -16.06
CA VAL A 38 -13.09 12.46 -17.15
C VAL A 38 -13.86 11.15 -17.13
N GLY A 39 -14.27 10.68 -18.31
CA GLY A 39 -14.97 9.41 -18.45
C GLY A 39 -14.14 8.25 -17.91
N VAL A 40 -14.74 7.40 -17.08
CA VAL A 40 -14.07 6.23 -16.45
C VAL A 40 -13.39 5.35 -17.48
N ASN A 41 -14.04 5.13 -18.63
CA ASN A 41 -13.47 4.33 -19.72
C ASN A 41 -12.13 4.89 -20.23
N LEU A 42 -12.02 6.22 -20.35
CA LEU A 42 -10.77 6.84 -20.82
C LEU A 42 -9.65 6.69 -19.78
N ILE A 43 -9.98 6.77 -18.48
CA ILE A 43 -9.03 6.53 -17.40
C ILE A 43 -8.53 5.08 -17.47
N ASN A 44 -9.45 4.12 -17.55
CA ASN A 44 -9.12 2.70 -17.59
C ASN A 44 -8.27 2.37 -18.82
N GLU A 45 -8.66 2.84 -20.00
CA GLU A 45 -7.87 2.68 -21.24
C GLU A 45 -6.48 3.30 -21.11
N THR A 46 -6.36 4.48 -20.49
CA THR A 46 -5.06 5.13 -20.29
C THR A 46 -4.17 4.30 -19.38
N ILE A 47 -4.70 3.81 -18.26
CA ILE A 47 -3.97 2.96 -17.30
C ILE A 47 -3.59 1.62 -17.94
N ASP A 48 -4.48 1.05 -18.76
CA ASP A 48 -4.24 -0.24 -19.38
C ASP A 48 -3.10 -0.24 -20.39
N ASN A 49 -2.92 0.88 -21.09
CA ASN A 49 -1.87 1.10 -22.09
C ASN A 49 -0.51 1.49 -21.49
N LEU A 50 -0.39 1.60 -20.16
CA LEU A 50 0.89 1.88 -19.53
C LEU A 50 1.82 0.67 -19.55
N THR A 51 3.11 0.93 -19.74
CA THR A 51 4.15 -0.08 -19.51
C THR A 51 4.20 -0.42 -18.01
N GLU A 52 4.59 -1.64 -17.68
CA GLU A 52 4.73 -2.08 -16.28
C GLU A 52 5.60 -1.13 -15.44
N SER A 53 6.71 -0.65 -16.00
CA SER A 53 7.58 0.34 -15.35
C SER A 53 6.85 1.63 -14.97
N LYS A 54 5.91 2.10 -15.82
CA LYS A 54 5.09 3.28 -15.54
C LYS A 54 4.01 2.98 -14.50
N ILE A 55 3.44 1.77 -14.52
CA ILE A 55 2.47 1.33 -13.51
C ILE A 55 3.11 1.35 -12.12
N TRP A 56 4.31 0.79 -11.95
CA TRP A 56 5.02 0.81 -10.67
C TRP A 56 5.37 2.23 -10.21
N ALA A 57 5.85 3.08 -11.13
CA ALA A 57 6.17 4.47 -10.80
C ALA A 57 4.93 5.29 -10.37
N LEU A 58 3.79 5.10 -11.04
CA LEU A 58 2.54 5.75 -10.66
C LEU A 58 1.98 5.18 -9.36
N LEU A 59 2.07 3.85 -9.15
CA LEU A 59 1.62 3.21 -7.93
C LEU A 59 2.42 3.74 -6.73
N GLU A 60 3.73 3.86 -6.86
CA GLU A 60 4.59 4.49 -5.87
C GLU A 60 4.13 5.92 -5.56
N ALA A 61 3.98 6.77 -6.59
CA ALA A 61 3.58 8.16 -6.42
C ALA A 61 2.21 8.30 -5.74
N MET A 62 1.24 7.47 -6.12
CA MET A 62 -0.13 7.55 -5.61
C MET A 62 -0.29 6.94 -4.23
N SER A 63 0.32 5.77 -3.99
CA SER A 63 0.14 5.07 -2.73
C SER A 63 1.03 5.64 -1.63
N PHE A 64 2.29 5.93 -1.92
CA PHE A 64 3.23 6.39 -0.92
C PHE A 64 3.25 7.91 -0.80
N THR A 65 3.49 8.64 -1.90
CA THR A 65 3.71 10.08 -1.83
C THR A 65 2.41 10.87 -1.61
N TYR A 66 1.29 10.41 -2.18
CA TYR A 66 0.01 11.12 -2.10
C TYR A 66 -0.88 10.64 -0.93
N ARG A 67 -1.00 9.33 -0.70
CA ARG A 67 -1.88 8.77 0.34
C ARG A 67 -1.16 8.24 1.58
N LEU A 68 0.15 7.98 1.48
CA LEU A 68 0.93 7.24 2.50
C LEU A 68 0.29 5.89 2.87
N ASN A 69 -0.48 5.28 1.97
CA ASN A 69 -1.02 3.94 2.14
C ASN A 69 0.00 2.92 1.60
N GLY A 70 0.25 1.85 2.35
CA GLY A 70 1.33 0.90 2.06
C GLY A 70 1.11 0.00 0.84
N VAL A 71 0.21 0.35 -0.08
CA VAL A 71 -0.21 -0.49 -1.21
C VAL A 71 0.96 -0.82 -2.13
N PHE A 72 1.80 0.16 -2.49
CA PHE A 72 3.02 -0.08 -3.28
C PHE A 72 3.92 -1.12 -2.63
N PHE A 73 4.30 -0.95 -1.36
CA PHE A 73 5.20 -1.88 -0.68
C PHE A 73 4.62 -3.28 -0.51
N LYS A 74 3.29 -3.41 -0.41
CA LYS A 74 2.64 -4.73 -0.30
C LYS A 74 2.57 -5.43 -1.66
N LEU A 75 2.23 -4.70 -2.72
CA LEU A 75 2.15 -5.26 -4.07
C LEU A 75 3.53 -5.57 -4.64
N ALA A 76 4.50 -4.68 -4.45
CA ALA A 76 5.85 -4.83 -4.97
C ALA A 76 6.67 -5.92 -4.27
N ARG A 77 6.15 -6.53 -3.21
CA ARG A 77 6.84 -7.56 -2.43
C ARG A 77 6.67 -8.93 -3.06
N GLU A 78 7.75 -9.71 -3.13
CA GLU A 78 7.71 -11.11 -3.62
C GLU A 78 7.14 -12.12 -2.62
N GLY A 79 6.87 -11.69 -1.39
CA GLY A 79 6.33 -12.54 -0.33
C GLY A 79 4.82 -12.75 -0.36
N TYR A 80 4.11 -12.35 -1.42
CA TYR A 80 2.66 -12.50 -1.53
C TYR A 80 2.23 -13.06 -2.89
N THR A 81 1.31 -14.04 -2.83
CA THR A 81 0.49 -14.47 -3.97
C THR A 81 -0.85 -13.76 -3.89
N TRP A 82 -1.34 -13.24 -5.00
CA TRP A 82 -2.59 -12.48 -5.03
C TRP A 82 -3.72 -13.32 -5.62
N ASN A 83 -4.89 -13.25 -4.98
CA ASN A 83 -6.12 -13.87 -5.44
C ASN A 83 -7.25 -12.85 -5.49
N GLU A 84 -8.29 -13.16 -6.27
CA GLU A 84 -9.56 -12.46 -6.23
C GLU A 84 -10.60 -13.33 -5.50
N GLU A 85 -11.16 -12.80 -4.42
CA GLU A 85 -11.95 -13.56 -3.45
C GLU A 85 -13.18 -12.80 -2.97
N ILE A 86 -14.20 -13.55 -2.54
CA ILE A 86 -15.36 -13.04 -1.80
C ILE A 86 -15.23 -13.45 -0.33
N TRP A 87 -15.37 -12.47 0.55
CA TRP A 87 -15.25 -12.63 2.00
C TRP A 87 -16.49 -12.13 2.73
N ASN A 88 -16.72 -12.69 3.93
CA ASN A 88 -17.69 -12.10 4.83
C ASN A 88 -17.14 -10.77 5.34
N VAL A 89 -18.00 -9.75 5.41
CA VAL A 89 -17.58 -8.43 5.87
C VAL A 89 -17.03 -8.44 7.31
N GLY A 90 -17.47 -9.37 8.16
CA GLY A 90 -16.96 -9.55 9.54
C GLY A 90 -15.56 -10.15 9.63
N ASP A 91 -15.03 -10.68 8.52
CA ASP A 91 -13.66 -11.20 8.43
C ASP A 91 -12.64 -10.11 8.07
N VAL A 92 -13.13 -8.94 7.68
CA VAL A 92 -12.29 -7.80 7.31
C VAL A 92 -11.85 -7.04 8.55
N LEU A 93 -10.54 -6.79 8.62
CA LEU A 93 -9.91 -5.97 9.62
C LEU A 93 -9.57 -4.61 9.01
N LEU A 94 -10.16 -3.55 9.55
CA LEU A 94 -9.83 -2.17 9.22
C LEU A 94 -8.42 -1.86 9.71
N THR A 95 -7.59 -1.39 8.78
CA THR A 95 -6.26 -0.88 9.08
C THR A 95 -6.25 0.64 9.01
N GLY A 96 -5.18 1.24 9.53
CA GLY A 96 -5.07 2.68 9.67
C GLY A 96 -5.43 3.46 8.40
N MET A 97 -6.08 4.60 8.59
CA MET A 97 -6.63 5.51 7.59
C MET A 97 -5.96 6.89 7.75
N ASP A 98 -6.50 7.73 8.63
CA ASP A 98 -5.89 9.00 9.05
C ASP A 98 -5.83 9.10 10.57
N SER A 99 -5.10 10.09 11.09
CA SER A 99 -4.83 10.22 12.53
C SER A 99 -6.07 10.39 13.41
N ASN A 100 -7.17 10.94 12.90
CA ASN A 100 -8.40 11.10 13.68
C ASN A 100 -9.22 9.81 13.65
N VAL A 101 -9.42 9.24 12.46
CA VAL A 101 -10.17 7.99 12.29
C VAL A 101 -9.45 6.83 12.98
N ASN A 102 -8.11 6.81 12.99
CA ASN A 102 -7.30 5.81 13.67
C ASN A 102 -7.58 5.72 15.18
N LYS A 103 -7.88 6.86 15.85
CA LYS A 103 -8.22 6.85 17.28
C LYS A 103 -9.48 6.04 17.54
N VAL A 104 -10.43 6.07 16.60
CA VAL A 104 -11.69 5.32 16.69
C VAL A 104 -11.45 3.86 16.31
N ILE A 105 -10.83 3.59 15.17
CA ILE A 105 -10.58 2.23 14.67
C ILE A 105 -9.80 1.39 15.70
N PHE A 106 -8.75 1.97 16.30
CA PHE A 106 -7.92 1.28 17.27
C PHE A 106 -8.39 1.43 18.72
N SER A 107 -9.56 2.03 18.94
CA SER A 107 -10.17 2.09 20.27
C SER A 107 -10.54 0.69 20.78
N GLU A 108 -10.69 0.56 22.10
CA GLU A 108 -11.16 -0.68 22.74
C GLU A 108 -12.56 -1.11 22.26
N GLU A 109 -13.39 -0.15 21.83
CA GLU A 109 -14.73 -0.41 21.32
C GLU A 109 -14.69 -1.07 19.93
N VAL A 110 -13.85 -0.56 19.03
CA VAL A 110 -13.83 -1.02 17.62
C VAL A 110 -12.78 -2.10 17.36
N LYS A 111 -11.55 -1.94 17.84
CA LYS A 111 -10.42 -2.88 17.66
C LYS A 111 -10.22 -3.34 16.20
N GLY A 112 -10.41 -2.45 15.24
CA GLY A 112 -10.31 -2.73 13.81
C GLY A 112 -11.43 -3.60 13.23
N ASP A 113 -12.41 -4.02 14.03
CA ASP A 113 -13.52 -4.85 13.56
C ASP A 113 -14.50 -4.02 12.71
N ALA A 114 -14.72 -4.47 11.48
CA ALA A 114 -15.56 -3.76 10.51
C ALA A 114 -17.02 -3.61 10.99
N LEU A 115 -17.59 -4.62 11.66
CA LEU A 115 -18.97 -4.58 12.15
C LEU A 115 -19.09 -3.69 13.39
N LYS A 116 -18.10 -3.72 14.28
CA LYS A 116 -18.08 -2.79 15.42
C LYS A 116 -17.91 -1.34 14.96
N PHE A 117 -17.09 -1.10 13.95
CA PHE A 117 -16.93 0.23 13.35
C PHE A 117 -18.23 0.72 12.72
N LYS A 118 -18.96 -0.14 11.99
CA LYS A 118 -20.30 0.19 11.48
C LYS A 118 -21.23 0.65 12.62
N ASN A 119 -21.31 -0.11 13.70
CA ASN A 119 -22.16 0.24 14.84
C ASN A 119 -21.74 1.57 15.48
N TYR A 120 -20.44 1.78 15.64
CA TYR A 120 -19.88 3.05 16.12
C TYR A 120 -20.34 4.23 15.27
N LEU A 121 -20.20 4.12 13.93
CA LEU A 121 -20.59 5.18 13.00
C LEU A 121 -22.08 5.47 13.05
N LEU A 122 -22.93 4.44 13.11
CA LEU A 122 -24.39 4.61 13.23
C LEU A 122 -24.75 5.40 14.50
N THR A 123 -24.16 5.04 15.64
CA THR A 123 -24.35 5.79 16.89
C THR A 123 -23.81 7.22 16.77
N TYR A 124 -22.60 7.38 16.25
CA TYR A 124 -21.94 8.68 16.12
C TYR A 124 -22.75 9.65 15.24
N PHE A 125 -23.30 9.20 14.12
CA PHE A 125 -24.09 10.06 13.23
C PHE A 125 -25.46 10.42 13.78
N ASP A 126 -26.05 9.58 14.63
CA ASP A 126 -27.29 9.94 15.33
C ASP A 126 -27.03 10.94 16.47
N THR A 127 -25.92 10.80 17.20
CA THR A 127 -25.59 11.72 18.30
C THR A 127 -25.01 13.05 17.81
N ASN A 128 -24.32 13.07 16.67
CA ASN A 128 -23.63 14.24 16.13
C ASN A 128 -24.21 14.61 14.75
N LYS A 129 -25.46 15.10 14.73
CA LYS A 129 -26.17 15.43 13.47
C LYS A 129 -25.58 16.65 12.77
N GLU A 130 -25.22 17.67 13.54
CA GLU A 130 -24.83 19.00 13.05
C GLU A 130 -23.34 19.36 13.29
N SER A 131 -22.60 18.51 14.01
CA SER A 131 -21.19 18.73 14.33
C SER A 131 -20.36 17.50 14.04
N ASP A 132 -19.07 17.68 13.70
CA ASP A 132 -18.17 16.57 13.40
C ASP A 132 -16.90 16.57 14.27
N PRO A 133 -17.04 16.42 15.61
CA PRO A 133 -15.92 16.55 16.53
C PRO A 133 -14.79 15.53 16.28
N GLN A 134 -15.12 14.36 15.72
CA GLN A 134 -14.15 13.30 15.42
C GLN A 134 -13.76 13.23 13.94
N LYS A 135 -14.26 14.14 13.11
CA LYS A 135 -13.97 14.22 11.65
C LYS A 135 -14.38 12.96 10.88
N LEU A 136 -15.52 12.37 11.23
CA LEU A 136 -16.05 11.14 10.65
C LEU A 136 -17.13 11.39 9.58
N PHE A 137 -17.54 12.63 9.31
CA PHE A 137 -18.60 12.90 8.33
C PHE A 137 -18.24 12.49 6.90
N SER A 138 -16.95 12.33 6.59
CA SER A 138 -16.48 11.76 5.33
C SER A 138 -16.90 10.28 5.13
N TYR A 139 -17.37 9.61 6.18
CA TYR A 139 -17.93 8.25 6.15
C TYR A 139 -19.46 8.22 6.17
N LYS A 140 -20.13 9.37 6.14
CA LYS A 140 -21.60 9.39 5.97
C LYS A 140 -21.93 8.74 4.62
N PRO A 141 -22.90 7.81 4.59
CA PRO A 141 -23.23 7.08 3.37
C PRO A 141 -23.73 8.06 2.32
N THR A 142 -23.13 8.00 1.13
CA THR A 142 -23.48 8.91 0.04
C THR A 142 -24.67 8.39 -0.78
N ASN A 143 -25.02 7.11 -0.60
CA ASN A 143 -26.02 6.37 -1.37
C ASN A 143 -25.74 6.40 -2.88
N ARG A 144 -24.47 6.60 -3.26
CA ARG A 144 -24.04 6.58 -4.66
C ARG A 144 -23.65 5.17 -5.05
N GLU A 145 -23.89 4.83 -6.31
CA GLU A 145 -23.40 3.57 -6.84
C GLU A 145 -21.85 3.59 -6.84
N LEU A 146 -21.27 2.58 -6.21
CA LEU A 146 -19.83 2.40 -6.16
C LEU A 146 -19.33 1.90 -7.53
N LYS A 147 -18.70 2.79 -8.30
CA LYS A 147 -18.07 2.44 -9.59
C LYS A 147 -17.02 1.33 -9.46
N TYR A 148 -16.27 1.36 -8.35
CA TYR A 148 -15.23 0.39 -8.02
C TYR A 148 -15.61 -0.27 -6.70
N THR A 149 -15.86 -1.57 -6.70
CA THR A 149 -16.38 -2.30 -5.54
C THR A 149 -15.35 -3.19 -4.86
N LYS A 150 -14.33 -3.64 -5.59
CA LYS A 150 -13.28 -4.49 -5.00
C LYS A 150 -12.43 -3.72 -4.00
N LEU A 151 -12.10 -4.36 -2.89
CA LEU A 151 -11.15 -3.89 -1.89
C LEU A 151 -9.77 -4.51 -2.15
N ILE A 152 -8.74 -3.98 -1.51
CA ILE A 152 -7.39 -4.56 -1.54
C ILE A 152 -7.00 -4.86 -0.11
N ALA A 153 -6.53 -6.08 0.16
CA ALA A 153 -6.18 -6.53 1.49
C ALA A 153 -5.04 -7.55 1.47
N THR A 154 -4.51 -7.86 2.65
CA THR A 154 -3.57 -8.96 2.87
C THR A 154 -4.09 -9.87 3.95
N ARG A 155 -3.83 -11.17 3.82
CA ARG A 155 -4.11 -12.11 4.88
C ARG A 155 -3.15 -11.85 6.05
N LYS A 156 -3.72 -11.73 7.26
CA LYS A 156 -2.97 -11.61 8.52
C LYS A 156 -3.63 -12.51 9.55
N ASP A 157 -2.94 -13.57 9.95
CA ASP A 157 -3.45 -14.59 10.85
C ASP A 157 -4.82 -15.13 10.36
N ASN A 158 -5.85 -14.99 11.19
CA ASN A 158 -7.24 -15.37 10.91
C ASN A 158 -8.11 -14.20 10.46
N LYS A 159 -7.54 -13.16 9.85
CA LYS A 159 -8.27 -11.98 9.36
C LYS A 159 -7.74 -11.49 8.01
N ILE A 160 -8.57 -10.71 7.33
CA ILE A 160 -8.22 -10.02 6.09
C ILE A 160 -7.97 -8.55 6.40
N ALA A 161 -6.68 -8.19 6.55
CA ALA A 161 -6.25 -6.84 6.88
C ALA A 161 -6.27 -5.96 5.63
N MET A 162 -7.15 -4.96 5.64
CA MET A 162 -7.32 -4.04 4.53
C MET A 162 -6.01 -3.29 4.21
N LEU A 163 -5.84 -2.91 2.95
CA LEU A 163 -4.78 -2.01 2.49
C LEU A 163 -5.38 -0.77 1.82
N ASP A 164 -6.48 -0.96 1.09
CA ASP A 164 -7.22 0.12 0.44
C ASP A 164 -8.73 -0.18 0.39
N GLY A 165 -9.54 0.87 0.38
CA GLY A 165 -10.99 0.79 0.21
C GLY A 165 -11.84 1.02 1.46
N SER A 166 -11.31 1.68 2.49
CA SER A 166 -12.02 1.97 3.75
C SER A 166 -13.39 2.63 3.57
N HIS A 167 -13.46 3.70 2.78
CA HIS A 167 -14.72 4.40 2.52
C HIS A 167 -15.70 3.51 1.76
N ARG A 168 -15.23 2.74 0.78
CA ARG A 168 -16.07 1.79 0.03
C ARG A 168 -16.64 0.70 0.92
N LEU A 169 -15.79 0.11 1.77
CA LEU A 169 -16.21 -0.88 2.75
C LEU A 169 -17.26 -0.29 3.72
N THR A 170 -17.08 0.96 4.13
CA THR A 170 -18.04 1.64 5.01
C THR A 170 -19.38 1.87 4.32
N GLU A 171 -19.37 2.31 3.05
CA GLU A 171 -20.59 2.45 2.26
C GLU A 171 -21.31 1.11 2.09
N MET A 172 -20.56 0.02 1.81
CA MET A 172 -21.10 -1.35 1.76
C MET A 172 -21.70 -1.80 3.11
N LEU A 173 -20.99 -1.54 4.22
CA LEU A 173 -21.42 -1.88 5.58
C LEU A 173 -22.74 -1.19 5.95
N LEU A 174 -22.86 0.10 5.62
CA LEU A 174 -24.03 0.91 5.91
C LEU A 174 -25.21 0.59 5.00
N SER A 175 -24.97 -0.02 3.84
CA SER A 175 -26.00 -0.63 2.97
C SER A 175 -26.30 -2.10 3.31
N ASP A 176 -25.92 -2.59 4.50
CA ASP A 176 -26.16 -3.96 4.97
C ASP A 176 -25.59 -5.08 4.09
N THR A 177 -24.55 -4.77 3.31
CA THR A 177 -23.83 -5.76 2.51
C THR A 177 -23.09 -6.75 3.41
N LYS A 178 -23.32 -8.05 3.20
CA LYS A 178 -22.68 -9.13 3.98
C LYS A 178 -21.39 -9.66 3.35
N GLU A 179 -21.28 -9.53 2.04
CA GLU A 179 -20.21 -10.10 1.23
C GLU A 179 -19.44 -9.01 0.52
N VAL A 180 -18.12 -9.07 0.58
CA VAL A 180 -17.25 -8.08 -0.05
C VAL A 180 -16.30 -8.76 -1.01
N HIS A 181 -16.07 -8.10 -2.14
CA HIS A 181 -15.14 -8.54 -3.17
C HIS A 181 -13.76 -7.96 -2.88
N ILE A 182 -12.73 -8.80 -2.79
CA ILE A 182 -11.39 -8.38 -2.34
C ILE A 182 -10.30 -9.01 -3.20
N PHE A 183 -9.29 -8.21 -3.57
CA PHE A 183 -7.97 -8.70 -3.95
C PHE A 183 -7.15 -8.98 -2.69
N VAL A 184 -6.81 -10.24 -2.45
CA VAL A 184 -6.16 -10.68 -1.22
C VAL A 184 -4.74 -11.18 -1.51
N GLY A 185 -3.76 -10.52 -0.91
CA GLY A 185 -2.38 -11.00 -0.86
C GLY A 185 -2.21 -12.05 0.24
N HIS A 186 -1.97 -13.30 -0.13
CA HIS A 186 -1.64 -14.40 0.77
C HIS A 186 -0.12 -14.52 0.91
N PRO A 187 0.43 -14.49 2.15
CA PRO A 187 1.84 -14.71 2.37
C PRO A 187 2.30 -16.04 1.76
N VAL A 188 3.39 -16.04 1.01
CA VAL A 188 3.96 -17.29 0.49
C VAL A 188 4.73 -17.99 1.61
N GLU A 189 4.34 -19.22 1.92
CA GLU A 189 5.02 -20.05 2.93
C GLU A 189 6.38 -20.55 2.42
N GLY A 190 7.32 -20.73 3.34
CA GLY A 190 8.64 -21.30 3.02
C GLY A 190 9.62 -20.37 2.29
N ILE A 191 9.22 -19.14 1.96
CA ILE A 191 10.16 -18.12 1.43
C ILE A 191 10.88 -17.45 2.61
N PRO A 192 12.23 -17.52 2.69
CA PRO A 192 13.00 -16.80 3.70
C PRO A 192 12.74 -15.29 3.63
N GLU A 193 12.73 -14.60 4.77
CA GLU A 193 12.38 -13.17 4.84
C GLU A 193 13.30 -12.30 3.96
N GLU A 194 14.58 -12.67 3.87
CA GLU A 194 15.60 -12.09 3.01
C GLU A 194 15.33 -12.25 1.51
N SER A 195 14.51 -13.21 1.13
CA SER A 195 14.07 -13.45 -0.25
C SER A 195 12.77 -12.71 -0.59
N LYS A 196 12.06 -12.18 0.41
CA LYS A 196 10.85 -11.35 0.22
C LYS A 196 11.20 -9.90 -0.09
N LYS A 197 12.07 -9.69 -1.08
CA LYS A 197 12.49 -8.37 -1.56
C LYS A 197 11.26 -7.58 -2.06
N THR A 198 11.34 -6.27 -1.97
CA THR A 198 10.35 -5.31 -2.45
C THR A 198 10.98 -4.34 -3.44
N LEU A 199 10.19 -3.61 -4.21
CA LEU A 199 10.64 -2.36 -4.82
C LEU A 199 10.72 -1.27 -3.72
N ILE A 200 11.76 -0.43 -3.77
CA ILE A 200 11.92 0.71 -2.85
C ILE A 200 11.22 1.97 -3.37
N GLY A 201 11.07 2.06 -4.70
CA GLY A 201 10.55 3.24 -5.36
C GLY A 201 11.61 4.33 -5.55
N ASN A 202 11.45 5.14 -6.60
CA ASN A 202 12.37 6.19 -6.99
C ASN A 202 12.41 7.36 -5.98
N SER A 203 11.27 7.71 -5.39
CA SER A 203 11.09 8.86 -4.51
C SER A 203 11.93 8.76 -3.24
N THR A 204 12.04 7.57 -2.66
CA THR A 204 12.88 7.29 -1.49
C THR A 204 14.35 7.62 -1.79
N LEU A 205 14.88 7.19 -2.94
CA LEU A 205 16.28 7.46 -3.29
C LEU A 205 16.52 8.93 -3.58
N ILE A 206 15.57 9.62 -4.21
CA ILE A 206 15.65 11.08 -4.44
C ILE A 206 15.67 11.82 -3.10
N LEU A 207 14.79 11.46 -2.16
CA LEU A 207 14.75 12.05 -0.83
C LEU A 207 16.09 11.86 -0.11
N LEU A 208 16.63 10.64 -0.11
CA LEU A 208 17.91 10.34 0.53
C LEU A 208 19.05 11.15 -0.11
N THR A 209 19.05 11.35 -1.43
CA THR A 209 20.02 12.22 -2.10
C THR A 209 19.93 13.66 -1.59
N ILE A 210 18.72 14.20 -1.42
CA ILE A 210 18.51 15.56 -0.91
C ILE A 210 19.01 15.68 0.54
N LEU A 211 18.65 14.72 1.39
CA LEU A 211 19.09 14.68 2.78
C LEU A 211 20.62 14.59 2.90
N TYR A 212 21.27 13.78 2.06
CA TYR A 212 22.73 13.69 2.03
C TYR A 212 23.38 15.02 1.66
N LYS A 213 22.82 15.72 0.66
CA LYS A 213 23.36 17.01 0.19
C LYS A 213 23.24 18.12 1.22
N GLN A 214 22.19 18.09 2.03
CA GLN A 214 21.85 19.16 2.99
C GLN A 214 22.28 18.83 4.43
N GLY A 215 22.53 17.57 4.73
CA GLY A 215 22.78 17.10 6.08
C GLY A 215 24.19 17.38 6.59
N ASN A 216 24.33 17.33 7.91
CA ASN A 216 25.62 17.30 8.59
C ASN A 216 26.30 15.91 8.43
N GLU A 217 27.51 15.76 8.96
CA GLU A 217 28.29 14.52 8.78
C GLU A 217 27.65 13.28 9.40
N GLU A 218 26.89 13.41 10.48
CA GLU A 218 26.17 12.28 11.09
C GLU A 218 24.97 11.88 10.23
N GLU A 219 24.20 12.86 9.76
CA GLU A 219 23.06 12.64 8.86
C GLU A 219 23.50 12.02 7.54
N LYS A 220 24.60 12.50 6.96
CA LYS A 220 25.21 11.90 5.76
C LYS A 220 25.55 10.44 5.98
N LYS A 221 26.21 10.08 7.09
CA LYS A 221 26.53 8.68 7.41
C LYS A 221 25.29 7.81 7.57
N ALA A 222 24.26 8.34 8.24
CA ALA A 222 22.99 7.65 8.40
C ALA A 222 22.33 7.39 7.03
N VAL A 223 22.28 8.40 6.15
CA VAL A 223 21.77 8.26 4.79
C VAL A 223 22.55 7.20 4.01
N LEU A 224 23.89 7.23 4.03
CA LEU A 224 24.69 6.23 3.33
C LEU A 224 24.42 4.81 3.83
N THR A 225 24.24 4.65 5.15
CA THR A 225 23.87 3.35 5.74
C THR A 225 22.54 2.87 5.20
N VAL A 226 21.52 3.74 5.18
CA VAL A 226 20.19 3.42 4.63
C VAL A 226 20.26 3.07 3.14
N VAL A 227 21.03 3.80 2.33
CA VAL A 227 21.17 3.51 0.90
C VAL A 227 21.85 2.15 0.67
N LYS A 228 22.88 1.81 1.46
CA LYS A 228 23.50 0.47 1.39
C LYS A 228 22.50 -0.63 1.73
N GLU A 229 21.67 -0.43 2.75
CA GLU A 229 20.62 -1.38 3.09
C GLU A 229 19.59 -1.52 1.97
N ILE A 230 19.20 -0.43 1.33
CA ILE A 230 18.28 -0.44 0.18
C ILE A 230 18.88 -1.26 -0.96
N ILE A 231 20.14 -1.00 -1.36
CA ILE A 231 20.81 -1.75 -2.42
C ILE A 231 20.82 -3.25 -2.12
N ALA A 232 21.04 -3.64 -0.86
CA ALA A 232 21.13 -5.03 -0.47
C ALA A 232 19.75 -5.73 -0.37
N LYS A 233 18.72 -5.02 0.11
CA LYS A 233 17.44 -5.60 0.53
C LYS A 233 16.29 -5.44 -0.47
N THR A 234 16.43 -4.60 -1.51
CA THR A 234 15.36 -4.35 -2.48
C THR A 234 15.69 -4.92 -3.87
N LEU A 235 14.66 -5.06 -4.71
CA LEU A 235 14.81 -5.60 -6.07
C LEU A 235 15.49 -4.59 -7.01
N ASP A 236 15.14 -3.32 -6.86
CA ASP A 236 15.52 -2.20 -7.72
C ASP A 236 16.56 -1.27 -7.10
N GLY A 237 17.05 -1.56 -5.89
CA GLY A 237 17.90 -0.65 -5.12
C GLY A 237 19.21 -0.28 -5.82
N LYS A 238 19.83 -1.24 -6.51
CA LYS A 238 21.05 -1.01 -7.29
C LYS A 238 20.80 -0.07 -8.49
N ASP A 239 19.79 -0.38 -9.30
CA ASP A 239 19.45 0.39 -10.49
C ASP A 239 18.94 1.79 -10.13
N ALA A 240 18.14 1.90 -9.07
CA ALA A 240 17.67 3.17 -8.53
C ALA A 240 18.84 4.03 -8.01
N THR A 241 19.81 3.42 -7.31
CA THR A 241 21.02 4.13 -6.86
C THR A 241 21.84 4.61 -8.06
N GLN A 242 22.09 3.76 -9.05
CA GLN A 242 22.79 4.17 -10.28
C GLN A 242 22.12 5.40 -10.91
N LYS A 243 20.82 5.34 -11.12
CA LYS A 243 20.07 6.42 -11.75
C LYS A 243 20.09 7.73 -10.94
N TYR A 244 19.85 7.68 -9.63
CA TYR A 244 19.61 8.89 -8.82
C TYR A 244 20.81 9.38 -8.01
N TRP A 245 21.83 8.55 -7.81
CA TRP A 245 23.06 8.90 -7.09
C TRP A 245 24.28 9.00 -8.01
N VAL A 246 24.18 8.54 -9.26
CA VAL A 246 25.27 8.66 -10.24
C VAL A 246 24.83 9.41 -11.48
N ASP A 247 23.82 8.92 -12.21
CA ASP A 247 23.50 9.44 -13.54
C ASP A 247 22.88 10.84 -13.49
N ASN A 248 21.98 11.08 -12.54
CA ASN A 248 21.28 12.36 -12.38
C ASN A 248 22.02 13.37 -11.49
N ILE A 249 23.27 13.09 -11.10
CA ILE A 249 24.06 13.95 -10.22
C ILE A 249 25.08 14.75 -11.02
N TYR A 250 24.91 16.07 -11.03
CA TYR A 250 25.81 17.00 -11.71
C TYR A 250 27.12 17.29 -10.96
N ASN A 251 27.15 17.10 -9.64
CA ASN A 251 28.33 17.37 -8.82
C ASN A 251 29.22 16.13 -8.74
N ASP A 252 30.47 16.24 -9.19
CA ASP A 252 31.41 15.12 -9.27
C ASP A 252 31.75 14.48 -7.91
N GLU A 253 31.76 15.26 -6.82
CA GLU A 253 31.99 14.75 -5.47
C GLU A 253 30.84 13.82 -5.04
N PHE A 254 29.60 14.27 -5.21
CA PHE A 254 28.43 13.46 -4.89
C PHE A 254 28.25 12.27 -5.82
N LYS A 255 28.62 12.43 -7.09
CA LYS A 255 28.62 11.32 -8.05
C LYS A 255 29.58 10.21 -7.62
N LYS A 256 30.79 10.56 -7.17
CA LYS A 256 31.76 9.59 -6.63
C LYS A 256 31.23 8.85 -5.40
N VAL A 257 30.46 9.52 -4.55
CA VAL A 257 29.78 8.86 -3.42
C VAL A 257 28.83 7.78 -3.91
N GLY A 258 27.98 8.08 -4.90
CA GLY A 258 27.09 7.09 -5.53
C GLY A 258 27.84 5.92 -6.16
N GLU A 259 28.92 6.19 -6.89
CA GLU A 259 29.78 5.15 -7.48
C GLU A 259 30.43 4.26 -6.41
N ASN A 260 30.87 4.83 -5.29
CA ASN A 260 31.45 4.09 -4.18
C ASN A 260 30.42 3.20 -3.49
N LEU A 261 29.21 3.70 -3.24
CA LEU A 261 28.10 2.90 -2.70
C LEU A 261 27.86 1.64 -3.56
N LEU A 262 27.80 1.80 -4.88
CA LEU A 262 27.57 0.69 -5.81
C LEU A 262 28.74 -0.30 -5.84
N LYS A 263 29.99 0.19 -5.75
CA LYS A 263 31.20 -0.66 -5.71
C LYS A 263 31.26 -1.47 -4.41
N GLU A 264 31.05 -0.83 -3.27
CA GLU A 264 31.07 -1.48 -1.95
C GLU A 264 30.02 -2.59 -1.86
N CYS A 265 28.81 -2.34 -2.38
CA CYS A 265 27.73 -3.33 -2.39
C CYS A 265 27.88 -4.40 -3.50
N SER A 266 28.72 -4.19 -4.52
CA SER A 266 28.97 -5.20 -5.56
C SER A 266 30.04 -6.23 -5.16
N ASN A 267 30.89 -5.90 -4.18
CA ASN A 267 31.95 -6.77 -3.69
C ASN A 267 31.55 -7.63 -2.48
N SER A 268 30.37 -7.41 -1.90
CA SER A 268 29.83 -8.16 -0.76
C SER A 268 28.83 -9.24 -1.19
N TYR A 269 29.33 -10.29 -1.84
CA TYR A 269 28.63 -11.58 -1.76
C TYR A 269 28.74 -12.04 -0.29
N PHE A 270 27.68 -11.80 0.47
CA PHE A 270 27.50 -12.02 1.92
C PHE A 270 28.04 -10.90 2.83
N LYS A 271 27.08 -10.20 3.46
CA LYS A 271 27.17 -9.30 4.62
C LYS A 271 27.61 -7.86 4.34
N CYS A 272 26.65 -7.02 4.00
CA CYS A 272 26.63 -5.65 4.56
C CYS A 272 26.16 -5.78 6.02
N ASN A 273 27.10 -5.86 6.95
CA ASN A 273 26.86 -5.70 8.38
C ASN A 273 27.19 -4.27 8.79
#